data_AF-A0A556SAT3-F1
#
_entry.id   AF-A0A556SAT3-F1
#
_cell.length_a   1.000
_cell.length_b   1.000
_cell.length_c   1.000
_cell.angle_alpha   90.00
_cell.angle_beta   90.00
_cell.angle_gamma   90.00
#
_symmetry.space_group_name_H-M   'P 1'
#
loop_
_entity.id
_entity.type
_entity.pdbx_description
1 polymer ?
#
loop_
_entity_poly.entity_id
_entity_poly.type
_entity_poly.pdbx_seq_one_letter_code
_entity_poly.pdbx_strand_id
1 'polypeptide(L)'
;MQGAITQLENALSIAKALQNAATSSEAHGADTDSQEQLKATLTQLAQSGIIAYAQEGIALTSPENIQLSTSNSVSMTSENQTDINALKNITVSSGESIGLFAHKSGMKVFANQGDVNVQAQNANLNMAAKQDIKIDSVDGKLTVTASEDLKLMCGGSYIKLSSAGIELGTADNVYIKSNALQKMGPKTKNILEILLPKAIPNEFSSSKTYSLKYLMVNDEDQPYKNTKYLAFMEDGSVKQGQTDDKGYTERFYTKKEEKIAIRLLISKTSNGEFIN
;
A
#
# COMPACT_ATOMS: atom_id res chain seq x y z
N MET A 1 -39.44 -6.36 24.88
CA MET A 1 -38.03 -6.24 25.31
C MET A 1 -37.28 -7.56 25.17
N GLN A 2 -37.83 -8.71 25.59
CA GLN A 2 -37.15 -10.01 25.50
C GLN A 2 -36.53 -10.32 24.12
N GLY A 3 -37.28 -10.16 23.02
CA GLY A 3 -36.75 -10.41 21.66
C GLY A 3 -35.56 -9.52 21.29
N ALA A 4 -35.55 -8.27 21.73
CA ALA A 4 -34.43 -7.35 21.50
C ALA A 4 -33.18 -7.76 22.27
N ILE A 5 -33.34 -8.25 23.52
CA ILE A 5 -32.23 -8.76 24.33
C ILE A 5 -31.67 -10.04 23.72
N THR A 6 -32.53 -10.98 23.32
CA THR A 6 -32.11 -12.20 22.61
C THR A 6 -31.35 -11.87 21.32
N GLN A 7 -31.77 -10.83 20.59
CA GLN A 7 -31.05 -10.39 19.39
C GLN A 7 -29.66 -9.82 19.72
N LEU A 8 -29.51 -9.04 20.80
CA LEU A 8 -28.20 -8.55 21.27
C LEU A 8 -27.29 -9.69 21.73
N GLU A 9 -27.84 -10.68 22.44
CA GLU A 9 -27.10 -11.88 22.88
C GLU A 9 -26.59 -12.70 21.69
N ASN A 10 -27.44 -12.91 20.68
CA ASN A 10 -27.07 -13.60 19.45
C ASN A 10 -25.97 -12.85 18.69
N ALA A 11 -26.12 -11.55 18.51
CA ALA A 11 -25.11 -10.71 17.84
C ALA A 11 -23.75 -10.77 18.56
N LEU A 12 -23.76 -10.67 19.89
CA LEU A 12 -22.54 -10.77 20.69
C LEU A 12 -21.90 -12.17 20.61
N SER A 13 -22.72 -13.22 20.61
CA SER A 13 -22.25 -14.60 20.47
C SER A 13 -21.56 -14.82 19.12
N ILE A 14 -22.15 -14.32 18.02
CA ILE A 14 -21.53 -14.35 16.68
C ILE A 14 -20.21 -13.58 16.67
N ALA A 15 -20.20 -12.36 17.23
CA ALA A 15 -19.00 -11.53 17.29
C ALA A 15 -17.86 -12.22 18.06
N LYS A 16 -18.15 -12.85 19.21
CA LYS A 16 -17.17 -13.62 19.98
C LYS A 16 -16.67 -14.86 19.24
N ALA A 17 -17.56 -15.59 18.58
CA ALA A 17 -17.17 -16.77 17.79
C ALA A 17 -16.22 -16.38 16.64
N LEU A 18 -16.54 -15.30 15.92
CA LEU A 18 -15.69 -14.78 14.85
C LEU A 18 -14.38 -14.18 15.38
N GLN A 19 -14.40 -13.47 16.50
CA GLN A 19 -13.20 -12.97 17.17
C GLN A 19 -12.26 -14.12 17.54
N ASN A 20 -12.77 -15.18 18.18
CA ASN A 20 -11.97 -16.35 18.56
C ASN A 20 -11.34 -17.03 17.33
N ALA A 21 -12.08 -17.16 16.22
CA ALA A 21 -11.56 -17.72 14.99
C ALA A 21 -10.48 -16.83 14.34
N ALA A 22 -10.68 -15.50 14.37
CA ALA A 22 -9.74 -14.53 13.85
C ALA A 22 -8.44 -14.51 14.67
N THR A 23 -8.53 -14.44 16.00
CA THR A 23 -7.35 -14.44 16.89
C THR A 23 -6.57 -15.75 16.81
N SER A 24 -7.26 -16.89 16.70
CA SER A 24 -6.62 -18.19 16.45
C SER A 24 -5.88 -18.26 15.10
N SER A 25 -6.18 -17.33 14.19
CA SER A 25 -5.54 -17.19 12.88
C SER A 25 -4.58 -15.99 12.82
N GLU A 26 -4.22 -15.42 13.98
CA GLU A 26 -3.36 -14.22 14.11
C GLU A 26 -3.90 -12.96 13.41
N ALA A 27 -5.20 -12.94 13.09
CA ALA A 27 -5.89 -11.76 12.58
C ALA A 27 -6.38 -10.87 13.73
N HIS A 28 -6.68 -9.59 13.41
CA HIS A 28 -7.26 -8.65 14.36
C HIS A 28 -8.64 -9.14 14.85
N GLY A 29 -8.83 -9.12 16.17
CA GLY A 29 -10.12 -9.43 16.80
C GLY A 29 -11.07 -8.23 16.83
N ALA A 30 -12.37 -8.50 16.88
CA ALA A 30 -13.37 -7.46 17.13
C ALA A 30 -13.33 -6.97 18.59
N ASP A 31 -13.78 -5.75 18.88
CA ASP A 31 -13.98 -5.26 20.25
C ASP A 31 -15.29 -5.83 20.83
N THR A 32 -15.22 -7.02 21.42
CA THR A 32 -16.37 -7.70 22.04
C THR A 32 -16.65 -7.20 23.45
N ASP A 33 -15.68 -6.57 24.10
CA ASP A 33 -15.82 -6.09 25.48
C ASP A 33 -16.74 -4.87 25.52
N SER A 34 -16.57 -3.93 24.58
CA SER A 34 -17.51 -2.82 24.42
C SER A 34 -18.91 -3.28 24.02
N GLN A 35 -19.04 -4.38 23.26
CA GLN A 35 -20.35 -4.96 22.92
C GLN A 35 -21.03 -5.62 24.13
N GLU A 36 -20.27 -6.34 24.96
CA GLU A 36 -20.77 -6.91 26.22
C GLU A 36 -21.24 -5.80 27.17
N GLN A 37 -20.46 -4.72 27.30
CA GLN A 37 -20.83 -3.55 28.10
C GLN A 37 -22.09 -2.88 27.55
N LEU A 38 -22.20 -2.68 26.23
CA LEU A 38 -23.38 -2.10 25.61
C LEU A 38 -24.62 -2.97 25.85
N LYS A 39 -24.50 -4.30 25.75
CA LYS A 39 -25.58 -5.24 26.11
C LYS A 39 -26.02 -5.04 27.55
N ALA A 40 -25.09 -4.95 28.51
CA ALA A 40 -25.41 -4.72 29.92
C ALA A 40 -26.15 -3.39 30.14
N THR A 41 -25.69 -2.31 29.50
CA THR A 41 -26.34 -0.98 29.53
C THR A 41 -27.77 -1.02 28.98
N LEU A 42 -28.00 -1.70 27.85
CA LEU A 42 -29.30 -1.75 27.18
C LEU A 42 -30.26 -2.80 27.76
N THR A 43 -29.76 -3.77 28.53
CA THR A 43 -30.59 -4.76 29.21
C THR A 43 -31.46 -4.09 30.25
N GLN A 44 -32.78 -4.21 30.09
CA GLN A 44 -33.77 -3.49 30.90
C GLN A 44 -33.58 -1.95 30.89
N LEU A 45 -32.84 -1.42 29.92
CA LEU A 45 -32.40 -0.01 29.88
C LEU A 45 -31.78 0.42 31.23
N ALA A 46 -30.89 -0.42 31.78
CA ALA A 46 -30.22 -0.16 33.06
C ALA A 46 -29.47 1.18 33.09
N GLN A 47 -29.06 1.69 31.92
CA GLN A 47 -28.54 3.04 31.73
C GLN A 47 -29.18 3.70 30.49
N SER A 48 -29.00 5.01 30.36
CA SER A 48 -29.50 5.79 29.23
C SER A 48 -28.96 5.27 27.89
N GLY A 49 -29.86 4.82 27.02
CA GLY A 49 -29.52 4.30 25.71
C GLY A 49 -30.76 4.08 24.86
N ILE A 50 -30.55 3.69 23.60
CA ILE A 50 -31.61 3.35 22.65
C ILE A 50 -31.38 1.94 22.17
N ILE A 51 -32.44 1.12 22.21
CA ILE A 51 -32.50 -0.18 21.55
C ILE A 51 -33.67 -0.16 20.57
N ALA A 52 -33.36 -0.31 19.28
CA ALA A 52 -34.35 -0.44 18.23
C ALA A 52 -34.45 -1.92 17.82
N TYR A 53 -35.64 -2.50 17.89
CA TYR A 53 -35.90 -3.88 17.53
C TYR A 53 -37.24 -3.98 16.80
N ALA A 54 -37.24 -4.72 15.69
CA ALA A 54 -38.43 -5.06 14.92
C ALA A 54 -38.24 -6.45 14.32
N GLN A 55 -39.25 -7.31 14.43
CA GLN A 55 -39.19 -8.71 13.97
C GLN A 55 -39.12 -8.80 12.43
N GLU A 56 -39.76 -7.87 11.74
CA GLU A 56 -39.84 -7.79 10.28
C GLU A 56 -38.73 -6.93 9.67
N GLY A 57 -37.94 -6.22 10.48
CA GLY A 57 -36.76 -5.46 10.06
C GLY A 57 -36.78 -3.96 10.38
N ILE A 58 -35.62 -3.33 10.20
CA ILE A 58 -35.39 -1.89 10.41
C ILE A 58 -34.73 -1.33 9.16
N ALA A 59 -35.28 -0.25 8.61
CA ALA A 59 -34.69 0.49 7.50
C ALA A 59 -34.31 1.91 7.95
N LEU A 60 -33.05 2.30 7.70
CA LEU A 60 -32.57 3.66 7.88
C LEU A 60 -32.29 4.25 6.50
N THR A 61 -33.11 5.21 6.06
CA THR A 61 -33.02 5.80 4.72
C THR A 61 -33.04 7.32 4.79
N SER A 62 -32.30 7.97 3.89
CA SER A 62 -32.25 9.43 3.75
C SER A 62 -31.92 9.77 2.29
N PRO A 63 -32.57 10.78 1.68
CA PRO A 63 -32.14 11.29 0.37
C PRO A 63 -30.78 12.01 0.42
N GLU A 64 -30.36 12.42 1.62
CA GLU A 64 -29.07 13.07 1.88
C GLU A 64 -28.15 12.09 2.63
N ASN A 65 -27.61 12.50 3.78
CA ASN A 65 -26.60 11.74 4.51
C ASN A 65 -27.21 10.89 5.63
N ILE A 66 -26.58 9.74 5.91
CA ILE A 66 -26.69 9.00 7.17
C ILE A 66 -25.28 8.95 7.77
N GLN A 67 -25.13 9.42 9.01
CA GLN A 67 -23.86 9.41 9.72
C GLN A 67 -23.98 8.57 10.99
N LEU A 68 -23.05 7.63 11.17
CA LEU A 68 -22.88 6.84 12.40
C LEU A 68 -21.55 7.25 13.03
N SER A 69 -21.59 7.76 14.26
CA SER A 69 -20.40 8.26 14.96
C SER A 69 -20.46 7.87 16.44
N THR A 70 -19.33 7.47 17.00
CA THR A 70 -19.16 7.08 18.41
C THR A 70 -17.74 7.43 18.85
N SER A 71 -17.56 7.70 20.14
CA SER A 71 -16.24 7.89 20.74
C SER A 71 -15.58 6.57 21.17
N ASN A 72 -16.32 5.46 21.11
CA ASN A 72 -15.83 4.11 21.42
C ASN A 72 -15.78 3.27 20.12
N SER A 73 -16.58 2.20 20.00
CA SER A 73 -16.59 1.32 18.83
C SER A 73 -17.96 1.23 18.13
N VAL A 74 -17.93 1.03 16.81
CA VAL A 74 -19.10 0.65 15.99
C VAL A 74 -18.98 -0.83 15.67
N SER A 75 -20.04 -1.60 15.92
CA SER A 75 -20.13 -3.02 15.54
C SER A 75 -21.28 -3.23 14.57
N MET A 76 -21.05 -4.07 13.56
CA MET A 76 -22.05 -4.50 12.59
C MET A 76 -22.03 -6.02 12.51
N THR A 77 -23.05 -6.66 13.05
CA THR A 77 -23.15 -8.13 13.11
C THR A 77 -24.36 -8.60 12.33
N SER A 78 -24.13 -9.54 11.41
CA SER A 78 -25.16 -10.22 10.63
C SER A 78 -24.99 -11.73 10.79
N GLU A 79 -26.09 -12.45 10.99
CA GLU A 79 -26.06 -13.92 11.03
C GLU A 79 -25.85 -14.54 9.65
N ASN A 80 -26.34 -13.86 8.60
CA ASN A 80 -26.22 -14.32 7.22
C ASN A 80 -25.12 -13.56 6.47
N GLN A 81 -25.47 -12.45 5.80
CA GLN A 81 -24.56 -11.67 4.97
C GLN A 81 -24.56 -10.19 5.35
N THR A 82 -23.45 -9.51 5.10
CA THR A 82 -23.33 -8.05 5.20
C THR A 82 -22.93 -7.52 3.83
N ASP A 83 -23.83 -6.78 3.19
CA ASP A 83 -23.60 -6.17 1.88
C ASP A 83 -23.31 -4.67 2.03
N ILE A 84 -22.20 -4.20 1.46
CA ILE A 84 -21.83 -2.78 1.42
C ILE A 84 -21.74 -2.36 -0.04
N ASN A 85 -22.69 -1.53 -0.48
CA ASN A 85 -22.81 -1.13 -1.88
C ASN A 85 -22.70 0.40 -2.00
N ALA A 86 -21.84 0.88 -2.91
CA ALA A 86 -21.74 2.29 -3.26
C ALA A 86 -21.62 2.43 -4.78
N LEU A 87 -22.34 3.40 -5.36
CA LEU A 87 -22.27 3.66 -6.81
C LEU A 87 -20.93 4.26 -7.24
N LYS A 88 -20.25 4.96 -6.32
CA LYS A 88 -18.94 5.57 -6.56
C LYS A 88 -17.86 4.80 -5.81
N ASN A 89 -17.51 5.25 -4.60
CA ASN A 89 -16.36 4.74 -3.86
C ASN A 89 -16.79 4.16 -2.53
N ILE A 90 -16.09 3.10 -2.10
CA ILE A 90 -16.02 2.66 -0.71
C ILE A 90 -14.61 2.99 -0.24
N THR A 91 -14.50 3.84 0.78
CA THR A 91 -13.22 4.20 1.39
C THR A 91 -13.19 3.67 2.82
N VAL A 92 -12.16 2.91 3.17
CA VAL A 92 -11.92 2.43 4.53
C VAL A 92 -10.56 2.93 4.99
N SER A 93 -10.50 3.54 6.16
CA SER A 93 -9.27 4.09 6.73
C SER A 93 -9.27 3.85 8.24
N SER A 94 -8.12 3.47 8.79
CA SER A 94 -7.92 3.19 10.21
C SER A 94 -6.67 3.90 10.69
N GLY A 95 -6.68 4.39 11.94
CA GLY A 95 -5.52 5.03 12.55
C GLY A 95 -4.43 4.05 12.97
N GLU A 96 -4.77 2.76 13.13
CA GLU A 96 -3.84 1.73 13.59
C GLU A 96 -3.71 0.60 12.56
N SER A 97 -4.79 -0.17 12.33
CA SER A 97 -4.75 -1.31 11.42
C SER A 97 -6.11 -1.63 10.79
N ILE A 98 -6.09 -2.35 9.68
CA ILE A 98 -7.25 -2.97 9.03
C ILE A 98 -7.04 -4.48 9.05
N GLY A 99 -8.01 -5.22 9.60
CA GLY A 99 -8.04 -6.69 9.55
C GLY A 99 -9.17 -7.18 8.65
N LEU A 100 -8.87 -8.13 7.77
CA LEU A 100 -9.85 -8.82 6.94
C LEU A 100 -9.68 -10.33 7.13
N PHE A 101 -10.71 -11.01 7.61
CA PHE A 101 -10.67 -12.43 7.94
C PHE A 101 -11.89 -13.16 7.37
N ALA A 102 -11.64 -14.33 6.76
CA ALA A 102 -12.68 -15.21 6.25
C ALA A 102 -12.42 -16.65 6.74
N HIS A 103 -13.37 -17.22 7.48
CA HIS A 103 -13.15 -18.49 8.19
C HIS A 103 -13.27 -19.74 7.31
N LYS A 104 -14.21 -19.77 6.35
CA LYS A 104 -14.57 -20.99 5.60
C LYS A 104 -14.31 -20.89 4.09
N SER A 105 -14.86 -19.87 3.44
CA SER A 105 -14.95 -19.82 1.96
C SER A 105 -13.86 -18.97 1.29
N GLY A 106 -12.85 -18.55 2.06
CA GLY A 106 -11.74 -17.72 1.57
C GLY A 106 -12.12 -16.28 1.23
N MET A 107 -11.21 -15.58 0.55
CA MET A 107 -11.35 -14.19 0.14
C MET A 107 -11.24 -14.07 -1.38
N LYS A 108 -12.06 -13.19 -1.96
CA LYS A 108 -12.06 -12.86 -3.38
C LYS A 108 -11.92 -11.35 -3.54
N VAL A 109 -10.90 -10.91 -4.27
CA VAL A 109 -10.63 -9.49 -4.54
C VAL A 109 -10.48 -9.32 -6.05
N PHE A 110 -11.42 -8.59 -6.66
CA PHE A 110 -11.48 -8.40 -8.10
C PHE A 110 -11.67 -6.92 -8.44
N ALA A 111 -10.98 -6.46 -9.49
CA ALA A 111 -11.29 -5.23 -10.19
C ALA A 111 -11.71 -5.59 -11.63
N ASN A 112 -12.92 -5.22 -12.04
CA ASN A 112 -13.39 -5.46 -13.41
C ASN A 112 -12.65 -4.56 -14.42
N GLN A 113 -12.34 -3.34 -14.00
CA GLN A 113 -11.56 -2.35 -14.75
C GLN A 113 -10.67 -1.58 -13.76
N GLY A 114 -9.55 -1.07 -14.27
CA GLY A 114 -8.55 -0.38 -13.47
C GLY A 114 -7.62 -1.34 -12.71
N ASP A 115 -6.63 -0.75 -12.06
CA ASP A 115 -5.52 -1.49 -11.44
C ASP A 115 -5.84 -1.90 -10.00
N VAL A 116 -5.39 -3.10 -9.62
CA VAL A 116 -5.30 -3.50 -8.21
C VAL A 116 -3.91 -3.13 -7.70
N ASN A 117 -3.85 -2.18 -6.76
CA ASN A 117 -2.60 -1.76 -6.13
C ASN A 117 -2.55 -2.26 -4.68
N VAL A 118 -1.53 -3.08 -4.36
CA VAL A 118 -1.28 -3.56 -2.99
C VAL A 118 0.14 -3.17 -2.61
N GLN A 119 0.27 -2.37 -1.54
CA GLN A 119 1.56 -1.80 -1.14
C GLN A 119 1.71 -1.82 0.39
N ALA A 120 2.88 -2.23 0.86
CA ALA A 120 3.36 -1.93 2.22
C ALA A 120 4.41 -0.82 2.09
N GLN A 121 4.01 0.44 2.29
CA GLN A 121 4.84 1.59 1.91
C GLN A 121 6.10 1.78 2.78
N ASN A 122 6.06 1.29 4.03
CA ASN A 122 7.13 1.48 5.00
C ASN A 122 7.39 0.20 5.84
N ALA A 123 6.94 -0.95 5.34
CA ALA A 123 7.02 -2.23 6.04
C ALA A 123 7.00 -3.39 5.04
N ASN A 124 7.03 -4.62 5.55
CA ASN A 124 7.04 -5.82 4.72
C ASN A 124 5.66 -6.12 4.13
N LEU A 125 5.64 -6.57 2.87
CA LEU A 125 4.49 -7.22 2.27
C LEU A 125 4.70 -8.74 2.31
N ASN A 126 3.91 -9.44 3.13
CA ASN A 126 3.97 -10.89 3.27
C ASN A 126 2.80 -11.55 2.52
N MET A 127 3.09 -12.53 1.67
CA MET A 127 2.09 -13.33 0.97
C MET A 127 2.49 -14.81 1.06
N ALA A 128 1.58 -15.64 1.56
CA ALA A 128 1.80 -17.07 1.73
C ALA A 128 0.51 -17.86 1.47
N ALA A 129 0.66 -19.09 0.99
CA ALA A 129 -0.41 -20.07 0.87
C ALA A 129 0.09 -21.43 1.35
N LYS A 130 -0.80 -22.23 1.96
CA LYS A 130 -0.48 -23.61 2.36
C LYS A 130 -0.36 -24.56 1.15
N GLN A 131 -1.10 -24.24 0.09
CA GLN A 131 -1.07 -24.94 -1.18
C GLN A 131 -0.35 -24.05 -2.21
N ASP A 132 -0.74 -24.13 -3.46
CA ASP A 132 -0.06 -23.43 -4.55
C ASP A 132 -0.29 -21.90 -4.53
N ILE A 133 0.73 -21.17 -4.97
CA ILE A 133 0.63 -19.76 -5.35
C ILE A 133 0.77 -19.68 -6.87
N LYS A 134 -0.21 -19.08 -7.54
CA LYS A 134 -0.22 -18.86 -9.00
C LYS A 134 -0.19 -17.37 -9.30
N ILE A 135 0.79 -16.94 -10.12
CA ILE A 135 0.95 -15.55 -10.55
C ILE A 135 1.03 -15.56 -12.07
N ASP A 136 -0.03 -15.09 -12.73
CA ASP A 136 -0.13 -15.04 -14.18
C ASP A 136 -0.28 -13.61 -14.69
N SER A 137 0.32 -13.33 -15.84
CA SER A 137 -0.06 -12.19 -16.69
C SER A 137 -0.54 -12.76 -18.02
N VAL A 138 -1.82 -12.58 -18.34
CA VAL A 138 -2.46 -13.23 -19.51
C VAL A 138 -2.01 -12.56 -20.80
N ASP A 139 -2.17 -11.24 -20.90
CA ASP A 139 -1.84 -10.45 -22.10
C ASP A 139 -0.64 -9.52 -21.89
N GLY A 140 -0.02 -9.58 -20.71
CA GLY A 140 0.95 -8.59 -20.25
C GLY A 140 2.33 -9.15 -19.94
N LYS A 141 2.98 -8.56 -18.93
CA LYS A 141 4.33 -8.90 -18.47
C LYS A 141 4.32 -9.08 -16.97
N LEU A 142 5.03 -10.09 -16.48
CA LEU A 142 5.38 -10.22 -15.08
C LEU A 142 6.72 -9.53 -14.83
N THR A 143 6.73 -8.50 -13.99
CA THR A 143 7.96 -7.81 -13.55
C THR A 143 8.11 -7.99 -12.05
N VAL A 144 9.22 -8.59 -11.62
CA VAL A 144 9.61 -8.68 -10.21
C VAL A 144 10.92 -7.95 -10.05
N THR A 145 10.99 -7.03 -9.10
CA THR A 145 12.12 -6.11 -8.94
C THR A 145 12.45 -5.98 -7.47
N ALA A 146 13.74 -6.00 -7.15
CA ALA A 146 14.29 -5.76 -5.84
C ALA A 146 15.55 -4.90 -5.98
N SER A 147 15.78 -3.97 -5.07
CA SER A 147 16.96 -3.09 -5.08
C SER A 147 18.20 -3.78 -4.52
N GLU A 148 18.05 -4.68 -3.56
CA GLU A 148 19.15 -5.37 -2.88
C GLU A 148 19.37 -6.78 -3.44
N ASP A 149 18.42 -7.69 -3.20
CA ASP A 149 18.47 -9.06 -3.70
C ASP A 149 17.10 -9.62 -4.10
N LEU A 150 17.10 -10.49 -5.11
CA LEU A 150 15.96 -11.31 -5.50
C LEU A 150 16.35 -12.78 -5.41
N LYS A 151 15.64 -13.54 -4.58
CA LYS A 151 15.89 -14.98 -4.36
C LYS A 151 14.66 -15.81 -4.73
N LEU A 152 14.88 -16.85 -5.53
CA LEU A 152 13.91 -17.90 -5.84
C LEU A 152 14.45 -19.20 -5.26
N MET A 153 13.69 -19.90 -4.41
CA MET A 153 14.16 -21.11 -3.72
C MET A 153 13.15 -22.25 -3.84
N CYS A 154 13.63 -23.47 -4.08
CA CYS A 154 12.80 -24.68 -4.14
C CYS A 154 13.64 -25.92 -3.81
N GLY A 155 13.24 -26.69 -2.80
CA GLY A 155 13.90 -27.96 -2.45
C GLY A 155 15.41 -27.85 -2.19
N GLY A 156 15.88 -26.73 -1.65
CA GLY A 156 17.30 -26.44 -1.43
C GLY A 156 18.06 -25.89 -2.64
N SER A 157 17.48 -25.93 -3.84
CA SER A 157 18.00 -25.23 -5.02
C SER A 157 17.54 -23.77 -5.03
N TYR A 158 18.34 -22.87 -5.61
CA TYR A 158 18.00 -21.46 -5.69
C TYR A 158 18.59 -20.71 -6.89
N ILE A 159 17.95 -19.59 -7.21
CA ILE A 159 18.44 -18.55 -8.10
C ILE A 159 18.48 -17.25 -7.29
N LYS A 160 19.65 -16.59 -7.25
CA LYS A 160 19.82 -15.31 -6.58
C LYS A 160 20.35 -14.26 -7.55
N LEU A 161 19.70 -13.10 -7.60
CA LEU A 161 20.12 -11.93 -8.37
C LEU A 161 20.46 -10.82 -7.38
N SER A 162 21.65 -10.23 -7.51
CA SER A 162 22.06 -9.07 -6.71
C SER A 162 23.08 -8.21 -7.46
N SER A 163 23.58 -7.16 -6.81
CA SER A 163 24.69 -6.35 -7.32
C SER A 163 25.98 -7.13 -7.59
N ALA A 164 26.15 -8.30 -6.95
CA ALA A 164 27.30 -9.19 -7.17
C ALA A 164 27.15 -10.07 -8.44
N GLY A 165 25.96 -10.13 -9.04
CA GLY A 165 25.68 -10.93 -10.23
C GLY A 165 24.53 -11.92 -10.05
N ILE A 166 24.57 -13.00 -10.84
CA ILE A 166 23.58 -14.09 -10.83
C ILE A 166 24.25 -15.34 -10.25
N GLU A 167 23.63 -15.93 -9.23
CA GLU A 167 24.09 -17.16 -8.57
C GLU A 167 23.03 -18.27 -8.75
N LEU A 168 23.46 -19.41 -9.29
CA LEU A 168 22.66 -20.62 -9.48
C LEU A 168 23.21 -21.70 -8.55
N GLY A 169 22.48 -22.03 -7.49
CA GLY A 169 22.90 -23.03 -6.51
C GLY A 169 21.99 -24.25 -6.50
N THR A 170 22.57 -25.44 -6.53
CA THR A 170 21.86 -26.73 -6.39
C THR A 170 22.82 -27.82 -5.92
N ALA A 171 22.30 -28.86 -5.25
CA ALA A 171 23.09 -30.00 -4.81
C ALA A 171 23.32 -31.05 -5.92
N ASP A 172 22.49 -31.02 -6.98
CA ASP A 172 22.53 -31.97 -8.10
C ASP A 172 22.87 -31.22 -9.40
N ASN A 173 22.55 -31.81 -10.54
CA ASN A 173 22.89 -31.31 -11.86
C ASN A 173 22.02 -30.11 -12.27
N VAL A 174 22.63 -29.15 -12.96
CA VAL A 174 21.93 -28.11 -13.71
C VAL A 174 21.75 -28.57 -15.16
N TYR A 175 20.52 -28.87 -15.56
CA TYR A 175 20.20 -29.25 -16.93
C TYR A 175 19.85 -28.03 -17.78
N ILE A 176 20.70 -27.67 -18.74
CA ILE A 176 20.44 -26.62 -19.72
C ILE A 176 20.07 -27.27 -21.05
N LYS A 177 18.79 -27.25 -21.41
CA LYS A 177 18.29 -27.72 -22.71
C LYS A 177 18.04 -26.52 -23.61
N SER A 178 18.96 -26.26 -24.55
CA SER A 178 18.87 -25.12 -25.48
C SER A 178 19.37 -25.48 -26.89
N ASN A 179 18.85 -24.80 -27.90
CA ASN A 179 19.37 -24.87 -29.27
C ASN A 179 20.78 -24.24 -29.37
N ALA A 180 21.05 -23.17 -28.62
CA ALA A 180 22.36 -22.52 -28.55
C ALA A 180 22.56 -21.89 -27.16
N LEU A 181 23.80 -21.92 -26.67
CA LEU A 181 24.24 -21.21 -25.47
C LEU A 181 25.45 -20.36 -25.83
N GLN A 182 25.29 -19.02 -25.85
CA GLN A 182 26.36 -18.09 -26.19
C GLN A 182 26.70 -17.24 -24.97
N LYS A 183 27.99 -17.23 -24.61
CA LYS A 183 28.51 -16.33 -23.58
C LYS A 183 28.87 -14.99 -24.23
N MET A 184 28.10 -13.96 -23.93
CA MET A 184 28.33 -12.58 -24.38
C MET A 184 29.03 -11.75 -23.30
N GLY A 185 29.50 -10.54 -23.68
CA GLY A 185 29.96 -9.54 -22.69
C GLY A 185 28.83 -9.07 -21.76
N PRO A 186 29.16 -8.46 -20.61
CA PRO A 186 28.17 -8.02 -19.63
C PRO A 186 27.25 -6.93 -20.20
N LYS A 187 25.98 -6.95 -19.77
CA LYS A 187 24.99 -5.90 -20.04
C LYS A 187 24.19 -5.64 -18.77
N THR A 188 24.13 -4.39 -18.33
CA THR A 188 23.37 -3.97 -17.15
C THR A 188 22.16 -3.14 -17.56
N LYS A 189 21.09 -3.20 -16.77
CA LYS A 189 19.95 -2.27 -16.85
C LYS A 189 19.82 -1.59 -15.50
N ASN A 190 19.66 -0.27 -15.50
CA ASN A 190 19.29 0.44 -14.29
C ASN A 190 17.86 0.05 -13.92
N ILE A 191 17.68 -0.38 -12.69
CA ILE A 191 16.36 -0.49 -12.07
C ILE A 191 15.92 0.96 -11.84
N LEU A 192 14.82 1.38 -12.46
CA LEU A 192 14.18 2.64 -12.06
C LEU A 192 13.74 2.46 -10.61
N GLU A 193 14.24 3.31 -9.72
CA GLU A 193 13.94 3.27 -8.29
C GLU A 193 12.42 3.35 -8.11
N ILE A 194 11.78 2.26 -7.68
CA ILE A 194 10.36 2.29 -7.33
C ILE A 194 10.29 3.05 -6.01
N LEU A 195 10.06 4.36 -6.10
CA LEU A 195 9.86 5.21 -4.94
C LEU A 195 8.44 4.98 -4.41
N LEU A 196 8.32 4.20 -3.34
CA LEU A 196 7.10 4.19 -2.54
C LEU A 196 6.94 5.57 -1.86
N PRO A 197 5.70 6.05 -1.66
CA PRO A 197 5.47 7.24 -0.86
C PRO A 197 6.16 7.11 0.50
N LYS A 198 6.91 8.14 0.90
CA LYS A 198 7.58 8.18 2.21
C LYS A 198 6.52 8.14 3.32
N ALA A 199 6.83 7.48 4.43
CA ALA A 199 6.03 7.50 5.66
C ALA A 199 5.50 8.90 5.95
N ILE A 200 4.18 9.01 6.09
CA ILE A 200 3.58 10.14 6.83
C ILE A 200 4.01 9.94 8.29
N PRO A 201 4.62 10.93 8.96
CA PRO A 201 5.00 10.81 10.36
C PRO A 201 3.81 10.34 11.20
N ASN A 202 4.05 9.51 12.22
CA ASN A 202 3.04 8.96 13.15
C ASN A 202 2.29 10.03 13.97
N GLU A 203 2.48 11.30 13.68
CA GLU A 203 1.78 12.39 14.32
C GLU A 203 0.72 12.91 13.35
N PHE A 204 -0.54 12.90 13.77
CA PHE A 204 -1.62 13.77 13.25
C PHE A 204 -1.33 15.26 13.54
N SER A 205 -0.05 15.64 13.58
CA SER A 205 0.46 16.97 13.90
C SER A 205 1.24 17.48 12.70
N SER A 206 0.99 18.75 12.39
CA SER A 206 1.42 19.52 11.23
C SER A 206 2.94 19.63 11.08
N SER A 207 3.66 18.54 10.80
CA SER A 207 5.06 18.65 10.37
C SER A 207 5.04 19.28 8.97
N LYS A 208 5.30 20.59 8.89
CA LYS A 208 5.40 21.32 7.61
C LYS A 208 6.55 20.71 6.82
N THR A 209 6.22 19.84 5.87
CA THR A 209 7.19 19.35 4.88
C THR A 209 7.24 20.38 3.76
N TYR A 210 8.44 20.92 3.50
CA TYR A 210 8.64 21.85 2.40
C TYR A 210 8.93 21.04 1.14
N SER A 211 8.38 21.49 0.01
CA SER A 211 8.70 20.87 -1.27
C SER A 211 9.00 21.90 -2.34
N LEU A 212 10.03 21.63 -3.12
CA LEU A 212 10.52 22.50 -4.18
C LEU A 212 10.65 21.70 -5.47
N LYS A 213 10.31 22.34 -6.59
CA LYS A 213 10.46 21.79 -7.95
C LYS A 213 10.93 22.93 -8.84
N TYR A 214 12.00 22.72 -9.59
CA TYR A 214 12.59 23.75 -10.44
C TYR A 214 12.19 23.51 -11.89
N LEU A 215 11.85 24.58 -12.60
CA LEU A 215 11.64 24.57 -14.04
C LEU A 215 12.89 25.12 -14.72
N MET A 216 13.48 24.35 -15.61
CA MET A 216 14.71 24.69 -16.30
C MET A 216 14.40 25.00 -17.77
N VAL A 217 14.53 26.28 -18.14
CA VAL A 217 14.34 26.79 -19.50
C VAL A 217 15.57 27.56 -19.96
N ASN A 218 15.77 27.67 -21.27
CA ASN A 218 16.76 28.58 -21.85
C ASN A 218 16.21 30.02 -21.93
N ASP A 219 17.00 30.94 -22.48
CA ASP A 219 16.62 32.36 -22.61
C ASP A 219 15.44 32.61 -23.59
N GLU A 220 15.02 31.57 -24.33
CA GLU A 220 13.87 31.58 -25.24
C GLU A 220 12.65 30.82 -24.65
N ASP A 221 12.63 30.59 -23.33
CA ASP A 221 11.62 29.81 -22.60
C ASP A 221 11.46 28.35 -23.06
N GLN A 222 12.41 27.82 -23.84
CA GLN A 222 12.40 26.42 -24.24
C GLN A 222 12.92 25.54 -23.10
N PRO A 223 12.18 24.48 -22.72
CA PRO A 223 12.57 23.63 -21.61
C PRO A 223 13.82 22.81 -21.95
N TYR A 224 14.74 22.72 -21.00
CA TYR A 224 15.82 21.74 -21.03
C TYR A 224 15.24 20.36 -20.74
N LYS A 225 14.70 19.70 -21.75
CA LYS A 225 14.07 18.37 -21.64
C LYS A 225 15.11 17.28 -21.42
N ASN A 226 14.80 16.29 -20.60
CA ASN A 226 15.64 15.08 -20.41
C ASN A 226 17.12 15.41 -20.17
N THR A 227 17.41 16.52 -19.49
CA THR A 227 18.76 17.04 -19.28
C THR A 227 19.22 16.69 -17.88
N LYS A 228 20.41 16.10 -17.75
CA LYS A 228 20.97 15.72 -16.44
C LYS A 228 21.31 16.97 -15.64
N TYR A 229 21.15 16.91 -14.33
CA TYR A 229 21.52 18.00 -13.41
C TYR A 229 22.14 17.48 -12.12
N LEU A 230 22.83 18.38 -11.42
CA LEU A 230 23.28 18.22 -10.04
C LEU A 230 22.49 19.19 -9.14
N ALA A 231 21.89 18.68 -8.08
CA ALA A 231 21.24 19.45 -7.03
C ALA A 231 22.13 19.49 -5.80
N PHE A 232 22.50 20.70 -5.38
CA PHE A 232 23.32 20.95 -4.20
C PHE A 232 22.40 21.39 -3.06
N MET A 233 22.39 20.59 -2.00
CA MET A 233 21.60 20.84 -0.79
C MET A 233 22.42 21.69 0.21
N GLU A 234 21.76 22.33 1.17
CA GLU A 234 22.44 23.13 2.21
C GLU A 234 23.36 22.31 3.11
N ASP A 235 23.08 21.02 3.30
CA ASP A 235 23.91 20.11 4.09
C ASP A 235 25.19 19.68 3.36
N GLY A 236 25.43 20.20 2.15
CA GLY A 236 26.56 19.87 1.30
C GLY A 236 26.38 18.59 0.48
N SER A 237 25.26 17.87 0.64
CA SER A 237 24.95 16.70 -0.18
C SER A 237 24.64 17.11 -1.62
N VAL A 238 25.06 16.26 -2.57
CA VAL A 238 24.82 16.46 -4.00
C VAL A 238 24.00 15.31 -4.53
N LYS A 239 22.85 15.61 -5.17
CA LYS A 239 22.00 14.62 -5.84
C LYS A 239 22.06 14.81 -7.34
N GLN A 240 22.12 13.71 -8.08
CA GLN A 240 22.02 13.72 -9.53
C GLN A 240 20.59 13.40 -9.94
N GLY A 241 20.05 14.12 -10.94
CA GLY A 241 18.74 13.84 -11.51
C GLY A 241 18.68 14.17 -12.99
N GLN A 242 17.50 14.02 -13.58
CA GLN A 242 17.21 14.36 -14.97
C GLN A 242 15.88 15.12 -15.05
N THR A 243 15.81 16.17 -15.85
CA THR A 243 14.57 16.94 -16.04
C THR A 243 13.55 16.18 -16.89
N ASP A 244 12.25 16.42 -16.66
CA ASP A 244 11.17 15.83 -17.45
C ASP A 244 11.02 16.46 -18.85
N ASP A 245 10.06 15.98 -19.65
CA ASP A 245 9.76 16.50 -21.00
C ASP A 245 9.27 17.96 -21.02
N LYS A 246 8.97 18.52 -19.85
CA LYS A 246 8.58 19.93 -19.65
C LYS A 246 9.70 20.74 -18.98
N GLY A 247 10.89 20.15 -18.78
CA GLY A 247 12.05 20.82 -18.22
C GLY A 247 12.07 20.90 -16.70
N TYR A 248 11.18 20.19 -15.99
CA TYR A 248 11.19 20.24 -14.54
C TYR A 248 12.13 19.22 -13.91
N THR A 249 12.76 19.58 -12.78
CA THR A 249 13.44 18.64 -11.89
C THR A 249 12.46 17.71 -11.18
N GLU A 250 12.99 16.69 -10.51
CA GLU A 250 12.24 15.97 -9.48
C GLU A 250 11.80 16.93 -8.35
N ARG A 251 10.78 16.50 -7.58
CA ARG A 251 10.32 17.25 -6.41
C ARG A 251 11.18 16.89 -5.21
N PHE A 252 11.86 17.90 -4.66
CA PHE A 252 12.62 17.77 -3.43
C PHE A 252 11.67 17.91 -2.23
N TYR A 253 11.88 17.09 -1.21
CA TYR A 253 11.14 17.14 0.05
C TYR A 253 12.11 17.34 1.21
N THR A 254 11.89 18.39 1.99
CA THR A 254 12.85 18.87 2.99
C THR A 254 12.11 19.08 4.32
N LYS A 255 12.80 18.80 5.43
CA LYS A 255 12.20 18.92 6.78
C LYS A 255 12.18 20.37 7.30
N LYS A 256 12.92 21.25 6.65
CA LYS A 256 13.01 22.69 6.90
C LYS A 256 13.04 23.42 5.54
N GLU A 257 12.71 24.70 5.53
CA GLU A 257 12.96 25.54 4.37
C GLU A 257 14.47 25.57 4.09
N GLU A 258 14.88 25.17 2.89
CA GLU A 258 16.28 25.14 2.47
C GLU A 258 16.41 25.57 1.01
N LYS A 259 17.52 26.21 0.68
CA LYS A 259 17.84 26.56 -0.72
C LYS A 259 18.54 25.40 -1.40
N ILE A 260 17.99 24.98 -2.54
CA ILE A 260 18.62 23.98 -3.40
C ILE A 260 19.15 24.69 -4.64
N ALA A 261 20.45 24.54 -4.91
CA ALA A 261 21.05 25.06 -6.15
C ALA A 261 21.05 23.94 -7.21
N ILE A 262 20.56 24.24 -8.41
CA ILE A 262 20.52 23.28 -9.52
C ILE A 262 21.54 23.70 -10.58
N ARG A 263 22.40 22.76 -10.99
CA ARG A 263 23.33 22.93 -12.11
C ARG A 263 23.00 21.92 -13.21
N LEU A 264 22.60 22.40 -14.38
CA LEU A 264 22.44 21.56 -15.57
C LEU A 264 23.80 21.07 -16.08
N LEU A 265 23.83 19.82 -16.53
CA LEU A 265 24.96 19.19 -17.19
C LEU A 265 24.70 19.18 -18.69
N ILE A 266 24.95 20.32 -19.33
CA ILE A 266 24.79 20.49 -20.79
C ILE A 266 26.12 20.12 -21.45
N SER A 267 26.12 19.13 -22.34
CA SER A 267 27.29 18.81 -23.17
C SER A 267 27.49 19.91 -24.22
N LYS A 268 28.56 20.70 -24.09
CA LYS A 268 28.95 21.70 -25.12
C LYS A 268 29.14 21.00 -26.47
N THR A 269 28.48 21.49 -27.51
CA THR A 269 29.02 21.44 -28.88
C THR A 269 29.32 22.87 -29.32
N SER A 270 30.62 23.10 -29.59
CA SER A 270 31.22 24.11 -30.48
C SER A 270 30.76 25.57 -30.37
N ASN A 271 31.32 26.31 -29.41
CA ASN A 271 32.26 27.41 -29.69
C ASN A 271 32.80 27.95 -28.36
N GLY A 272 34.12 27.92 -28.24
CA GLY A 272 34.84 28.15 -27.00
C GLY A 272 34.89 29.60 -26.58
N GLU A 273 33.95 30.02 -25.74
CA GLU A 273 34.22 31.04 -24.73
C GLU A 273 33.75 30.57 -23.35
N PHE A 274 34.56 30.88 -22.34
CA PHE A 274 34.19 30.83 -20.93
C PHE A 274 33.66 32.22 -20.59
N ILE A 275 32.45 32.28 -20.05
CA ILE A 275 31.96 33.46 -19.34
C ILE A 275 31.83 33.03 -17.89
N ASN A 276 32.49 33.79 -17.00
CA ASN A 276 32.43 33.62 -15.55
C ASN A 276 31.02 33.86 -15.01
#